data_AF-A0A9R0K659-F1
#
_entry.id   AF-A0A9R0K659-F1
#
_cell.length_a   1.000
_cell.length_b   1.000
_cell.length_c   1.000
_cell.angle_alpha   90.00
_cell.angle_beta   90.00
_cell.angle_gamma   90.00
#
_symmetry.space_group_name_H-M   'P 1'
#
loop_
_entity.id
_entity.type
_entity.pdbx_description
1 polymer ?
#
loop_
_entity_poly.entity_id
_entity_poly.type
_entity_poly.pdbx_seq_one_letter_code
_entity_poly.pdbx_strand_id
1 'polypeptide(L)'
;MTEGLCPFFKDAFVLKPPKMSSLTIKMIMLVIATVCGVYICSVCLKQISNQTKSSIEVIGRPGIICETNNLNYPYLHYPQPETFSRAECAGNPVRFFVIITMQRSGSGWFETLLNSHVNVSSNGEIFSVMDRRDNVSSIIRTLDKVYNLDWFNSASKNECSAAVGLKWMLNQGLMDYPEEIVEYFNRRGVSAVFLFRRNLLRRLISVLANSFDRHAKILNGTHKSHVHSLEEAETLSKYKPLINSTSLLSSLKETEFTMAQALTYFNSTRHITLYYEDLIKNRTKLADVQDFLGIPHMNLTSRQVKIHKGHLREHIKNWIDVNKTLNGTAYEKFLQLDY
;
A
#
# COMPACT_ATOMS: atom_id res chain seq x y z
N MET A 1 30.70 -47.68 -74.99
CA MET A 1 32.18 -47.68 -74.96
C MET A 1 32.57 -47.58 -73.50
N THR A 2 32.69 -48.75 -72.85
CA THR A 2 33.95 -49.45 -72.55
C THR A 2 34.70 -48.77 -71.41
N GLU A 3 34.58 -49.36 -70.22
CA GLU A 3 35.71 -49.91 -69.44
C GLU A 3 36.42 -48.82 -68.60
N GLY A 4 36.55 -48.92 -67.27
CA GLY A 4 36.76 -50.12 -66.48
C GLY A 4 38.24 -50.21 -66.12
N LEU A 5 38.71 -49.43 -65.14
CA LEU A 5 39.98 -49.65 -64.44
C LEU A 5 39.86 -49.22 -62.98
N CYS A 6 39.82 -50.22 -62.10
CA CYS A 6 40.16 -50.18 -60.67
C CYS A 6 41.68 -50.45 -60.52
N PRO A 7 42.29 -50.50 -59.32
CA PRO A 7 41.94 -49.90 -58.02
C PRO A 7 43.18 -49.23 -57.35
N PHE A 8 42.98 -48.44 -56.29
CA PHE A 8 43.91 -48.43 -55.14
C PHE A 8 43.13 -47.99 -53.90
N PHE A 9 42.88 -48.94 -53.01
CA PHE A 9 42.30 -48.71 -51.69
C PHE A 9 43.23 -47.78 -50.89
N LYS A 10 42.69 -46.65 -50.41
CA LYS A 10 43.31 -45.81 -49.39
C LYS A 10 42.53 -46.00 -48.10
N ASP A 11 43.16 -46.65 -47.13
CA ASP A 11 42.66 -46.80 -45.76
C ASP A 11 42.34 -45.43 -45.15
N ALA A 12 41.07 -45.21 -44.84
CA ALA A 12 40.65 -44.11 -43.98
C ALA A 12 40.59 -44.61 -42.54
N PHE A 13 41.64 -44.32 -41.76
CA PHE A 13 41.65 -44.49 -40.32
C PHE A 13 40.53 -43.66 -39.68
N VAL A 14 39.46 -44.32 -39.23
CA VAL A 14 38.42 -43.72 -38.40
C VAL A 14 38.97 -43.57 -36.97
N LEU A 15 39.49 -42.39 -36.65
CA LEU A 15 39.82 -41.99 -35.29
C LEU A 15 38.53 -41.77 -34.48
N LYS A 16 38.22 -42.71 -33.58
CA LYS A 16 37.17 -42.53 -32.56
C LYS A 16 37.56 -41.37 -31.62
N PRO A 17 36.66 -40.41 -31.33
CA PRO A 17 36.96 -39.36 -30.38
C PRO A 17 37.08 -39.94 -28.95
N PRO A 18 37.99 -39.42 -28.12
CA PRO A 18 38.16 -39.90 -26.76
C PRO A 18 36.91 -39.56 -25.93
N LYS A 19 36.31 -40.58 -25.30
CA LYS A 19 35.19 -40.38 -24.35
C LYS A 19 35.72 -39.69 -23.09
N MET A 20 35.58 -38.37 -23.04
CA MET A 20 35.81 -37.60 -21.81
C MET A 20 34.81 -38.04 -20.74
N SER A 21 35.29 -38.28 -19.52
CA SER A 21 34.44 -38.72 -18.42
C SER A 21 33.40 -37.64 -18.08
N SER A 22 32.21 -38.05 -17.65
CA SER A 22 31.12 -37.13 -17.23
C SER A 22 31.58 -36.12 -16.19
N LEU A 23 32.54 -36.49 -15.34
CA LEU A 23 33.13 -35.62 -14.32
C LEU A 23 33.97 -34.51 -14.94
N THR A 24 34.77 -34.82 -15.97
CA THR A 24 35.61 -33.83 -16.66
C THR A 24 34.76 -32.77 -17.36
N ILE A 25 33.64 -33.17 -17.99
CA ILE A 25 32.70 -32.23 -18.62
C ILE A 25 32.04 -31.33 -17.58
N LYS A 26 31.61 -31.88 -16.43
CA LYS A 26 31.01 -31.10 -15.34
C LYS A 26 32.00 -30.08 -14.75
N MET A 27 33.27 -30.46 -14.59
CA MET A 27 34.31 -29.55 -14.12
C MET A 27 34.59 -28.44 -15.13
N ILE A 28 34.62 -28.74 -16.43
CA ILE A 28 34.77 -27.73 -17.50
C ILE A 28 33.58 -26.75 -17.49
N MET A 29 32.34 -27.26 -17.38
CA MET A 29 31.15 -26.40 -17.31
C MET A 29 31.13 -25.52 -16.06
N LEU A 30 31.61 -26.02 -14.92
CA LEU A 30 31.74 -25.24 -13.68
C LEU A 30 32.74 -24.10 -13.85
N VAL A 31 33.88 -24.36 -14.49
CA VAL A 31 34.91 -23.34 -14.78
C VAL A 31 34.39 -22.29 -15.76
N ILE A 32 33.66 -22.70 -16.80
CA ILE A 32 33.04 -21.75 -17.73
C ILE A 32 32.00 -20.88 -17.00
N ALA A 33 31.15 -21.49 -16.17
CA ALA A 33 30.13 -20.76 -15.42
C ALA A 33 30.72 -19.75 -14.43
N THR A 34 31.81 -20.10 -13.74
CA THR A 34 32.50 -19.16 -12.83
C THR A 34 33.18 -18.03 -13.60
N VAL A 35 33.87 -18.32 -14.71
CA VAL A 35 34.50 -17.28 -15.54
C VAL A 35 33.45 -16.33 -16.14
N CYS A 36 32.34 -16.87 -16.66
CA CYS A 36 31.22 -16.07 -17.16
C CYS A 36 30.58 -15.23 -16.04
N GLY A 37 30.41 -15.81 -14.84
CA GLY A 37 29.88 -15.09 -13.68
C GLY A 37 30.77 -13.91 -13.27
N VAL A 38 32.09 -14.11 -13.20
CA VAL A 38 33.05 -13.03 -12.90
C VAL A 38 33.07 -11.98 -14.01
N TYR A 39 32.99 -12.39 -15.28
CA TYR A 39 32.94 -11.46 -16.42
C TYR A 39 31.67 -10.61 -16.40
N ILE A 40 30.49 -11.22 -16.21
CA ILE A 40 29.21 -10.51 -16.10
C ILE A 40 29.25 -9.54 -14.91
N CYS A 41 29.75 -9.99 -13.75
CA CYS A 41 29.88 -9.14 -12.57
C CYS A 41 30.83 -7.94 -12.81
N SER A 42 31.94 -8.16 -13.52
CA SER A 42 32.89 -7.12 -13.92
C SER A 42 32.29 -6.10 -14.90
N VAL A 43 31.49 -6.56 -15.88
CA VAL A 43 30.77 -5.67 -16.80
C VAL A 43 29.70 -4.88 -16.06
N CYS A 44 28.93 -5.50 -15.16
CA CYS A 44 27.95 -4.81 -14.32
C CYS A 44 28.59 -3.76 -13.42
N LEU A 45 29.74 -4.07 -12.80
CA LEU A 45 30.51 -3.11 -11.98
C LEU A 45 31.06 -1.95 -12.84
N LYS A 46 31.54 -2.22 -14.06
CA LYS A 46 31.93 -1.16 -15.01
C LYS A 46 30.75 -0.31 -15.47
N GLN A 47 29.56 -0.89 -15.61
CA GLN A 47 28.35 -0.16 -16.00
C GLN A 47 27.87 0.76 -14.87
N ILE A 48 27.94 0.31 -13.61
CA ILE A 48 27.70 1.14 -12.42
C ILE A 48 28.76 2.24 -12.29
N SER A 49 30.04 1.93 -12.54
CA SER A 49 31.14 2.90 -12.53
C SER A 49 31.06 3.95 -13.65
N ASN A 50 30.50 3.60 -14.80
CA ASN A 50 30.31 4.54 -15.90
C ASN A 50 29.06 5.42 -15.69
N GLN A 51 28.01 4.90 -15.04
CA GLN A 51 26.86 5.69 -14.61
C GLN A 51 27.21 6.69 -13.50
N THR A 52 28.17 6.38 -12.62
CA THR A 52 28.68 7.36 -11.63
C THR A 52 29.65 8.39 -12.23
N LYS A 53 30.22 8.13 -13.42
CA LYS A 53 31.10 9.08 -14.14
C LYS A 53 30.38 9.96 -15.16
N SER A 54 29.17 9.63 -15.59
CA SER A 54 28.32 10.58 -16.32
C SER A 54 27.67 11.57 -15.33
N SER A 55 28.49 12.44 -14.74
CA SER A 55 28.00 13.74 -14.31
C SER A 55 27.57 14.47 -15.58
N ILE A 56 26.26 14.45 -15.85
CA ILE A 56 25.68 15.43 -16.77
C ILE A 56 25.89 16.77 -16.07
N GLU A 57 26.90 17.53 -16.49
CA GLU A 57 26.95 18.96 -16.28
C GLU A 57 25.68 19.54 -16.90
N VAL A 58 24.64 19.72 -16.08
CA VAL A 58 23.49 20.52 -16.42
C VAL A 58 23.99 21.96 -16.46
N ILE A 59 24.42 22.39 -17.64
CA ILE A 59 24.62 23.80 -17.96
C ILE A 59 23.36 24.53 -17.51
N GLY A 60 23.52 25.42 -16.53
CA GLY A 60 22.44 26.14 -15.87
C GLY A 60 21.56 26.83 -16.89
N ARG A 61 20.37 26.28 -17.13
CA ARG A 61 19.25 27.13 -17.53
C ARG A 61 19.01 28.08 -16.37
N PRO A 62 18.88 29.40 -16.60
CA PRO A 62 18.41 30.29 -15.57
C PRO A 62 17.09 29.70 -15.09
N GLY A 63 17.07 29.28 -13.82
CA GLY A 63 15.82 28.88 -13.20
C GLY A 63 14.85 30.00 -13.46
N ILE A 64 13.68 29.66 -14.00
CA ILE A 64 12.53 30.54 -13.80
C ILE A 64 12.39 30.56 -12.28
N ILE A 65 12.97 31.59 -11.67
CA ILE A 65 12.61 32.04 -10.35
C ILE A 65 11.14 32.36 -10.56
N CYS A 66 10.29 31.39 -10.23
CA CYS A 66 8.88 31.66 -10.05
C CYS A 66 8.90 32.59 -8.85
N GLU A 67 8.88 33.90 -9.13
CA GLU A 67 8.77 34.92 -8.11
C GLU A 67 7.60 34.49 -7.23
N THR A 68 7.96 33.99 -6.05
CA THR A 68 7.04 33.59 -5.02
C THR A 68 6.37 34.86 -4.55
N ASN A 69 5.33 35.26 -5.28
CA ASN A 69 4.22 35.95 -4.68
C ASN A 69 3.82 35.09 -3.49
N ASN A 70 4.24 35.54 -2.30
CA ASN A 70 3.89 35.01 -0.98
C ASN A 70 2.38 35.14 -0.75
N LEU A 71 1.59 34.54 -1.61
CA LEU A 71 0.28 34.05 -1.25
C LEU A 71 0.58 32.85 -0.37
N ASN A 72 0.64 33.11 0.94
CA ASN A 72 0.83 32.13 1.99
C ASN A 72 -0.37 31.16 1.94
N TYR A 73 -0.34 30.19 1.04
CA TYR A 73 -1.31 29.12 1.01
C TYR A 73 -0.89 28.12 2.09
N PRO A 74 -1.58 28.05 3.24
CA PRO A 74 -1.11 27.28 4.40
C PRO A 74 -1.04 25.77 4.15
N TYR A 75 -1.54 25.30 2.99
CA TYR A 75 -1.63 23.90 2.59
C TYR A 75 -0.63 23.51 1.50
N LEU A 76 0.17 24.46 0.97
CA LEU A 76 1.18 24.20 -0.04
C LEU A 76 2.57 24.24 0.59
N HIS A 77 3.30 23.15 0.46
CA HIS A 77 4.64 23.01 1.04
C HIS A 77 5.67 22.75 -0.04
N TYR A 78 6.92 23.12 0.23
CA TYR A 78 8.06 22.79 -0.63
C TYR A 78 9.09 22.01 0.22
N PRO A 79 8.83 20.71 0.47
CA PRO A 79 9.67 19.88 1.32
C PRO A 79 11.11 19.78 0.79
N GLN A 80 12.07 19.80 1.71
CA GLN A 80 13.48 19.56 1.42
C GLN A 80 13.94 18.34 2.23
N PRO A 81 14.00 17.15 1.61
CA PRO A 81 14.49 15.95 2.29
C PRO A 81 15.97 16.11 2.69
N GLU A 82 16.34 15.54 3.83
CA GLU A 82 17.70 15.65 4.38
C GLU A 82 18.59 14.50 3.91
N THR A 83 18.03 13.30 3.75
CA THR A 83 18.81 12.08 3.48
C THR A 83 19.09 11.82 2.00
N PHE A 84 18.37 12.48 1.09
CA PHE A 84 18.58 12.41 -0.35
C PHE A 84 18.12 13.70 -1.03
N SER A 85 18.61 13.95 -2.26
CA SER A 85 18.23 15.13 -3.04
C SER A 85 17.15 14.79 -4.06
N ARG A 86 16.13 15.66 -4.14
CA ARG A 86 15.13 15.72 -5.21
C ARG A 86 15.04 17.12 -5.80
N ALA A 87 16.18 17.66 -6.22
CA ALA A 87 16.28 19.01 -6.77
C ALA A 87 15.33 19.21 -7.98
N GLU A 88 15.06 18.15 -8.75
CA GLU A 88 14.10 18.17 -9.84
C GLU A 88 12.66 18.48 -9.39
N CYS A 89 12.35 18.27 -8.11
CA CYS A 89 11.04 18.52 -7.52
C CYS A 89 10.95 19.81 -6.70
N ALA A 90 12.03 20.58 -6.55
CA ALA A 90 12.08 21.73 -5.64
C ALA A 90 11.01 22.81 -5.93
N GLY A 91 10.58 22.95 -7.19
CA GLY A 91 9.54 23.90 -7.60
C GLY A 91 8.10 23.36 -7.53
N ASN A 92 7.90 22.09 -7.15
CA ASN A 92 6.58 21.46 -7.12
C ASN A 92 5.99 21.53 -5.71
N PRO A 93 4.85 22.22 -5.51
CA PRO A 93 4.22 22.27 -4.22
C PRO A 93 3.57 20.93 -3.85
N VAL A 94 3.64 20.58 -2.57
CA VAL A 94 3.14 19.33 -2.01
C VAL A 94 2.07 19.64 -0.97
N ARG A 95 0.95 18.92 -1.06
CA ARG A 95 -0.13 18.94 -0.05
C ARG A 95 0.00 17.73 0.88
N PHE A 96 -0.26 17.95 2.15
CA PHE A 96 -0.20 16.89 3.15
C PHE A 96 -1.58 16.31 3.42
N PHE A 97 -1.67 14.99 3.55
CA PHE A 97 -2.90 14.33 3.95
C PHE A 97 -2.67 13.17 4.91
N VAL A 98 -3.75 12.71 5.54
CA VAL A 98 -3.78 11.51 6.35
C VAL A 98 -5.12 10.80 6.14
N ILE A 99 -5.08 9.47 6.02
CA ILE A 99 -6.28 8.63 5.97
C ILE A 99 -6.54 8.11 7.38
N ILE A 100 -7.52 8.68 8.07
CA ILE A 100 -7.91 8.29 9.42
C ILE A 100 -9.01 7.24 9.35
N THR A 101 -8.78 6.07 9.93
CA THR A 101 -9.65 4.90 9.73
C THR A 101 -9.58 3.92 10.90
N MET A 102 -10.46 2.92 10.87
CA MET A 102 -10.36 1.72 11.70
C MET A 102 -9.92 0.51 10.87
N GLN A 103 -9.52 -0.58 11.54
CA GLN A 103 -9.29 -1.84 10.86
C GLN A 103 -10.58 -2.32 10.17
N ARG A 104 -10.38 -2.84 8.95
CA ARG A 104 -11.42 -3.45 8.10
C ARG A 104 -12.50 -2.47 7.59
N SER A 105 -12.17 -1.19 7.52
CA SER A 105 -13.03 -0.14 6.92
C SER A 105 -12.78 0.12 5.42
N GLY A 106 -12.02 -0.76 4.74
CA GLY A 106 -11.73 -0.60 3.30
C GLY A 106 -10.55 0.32 2.98
N SER A 107 -9.81 0.77 4.01
CA SER A 107 -8.71 1.73 3.86
C SER A 107 -7.51 1.21 3.07
N GLY A 108 -7.20 -0.09 3.12
CA GLY A 108 -6.18 -0.68 2.24
C GLY A 108 -6.55 -0.58 0.75
N TRP A 109 -7.82 -0.83 0.40
CA TRP A 109 -8.30 -0.68 -0.98
C TRP A 109 -8.29 0.78 -1.42
N PHE A 110 -8.81 1.67 -0.57
CA PHE A 110 -8.83 3.11 -0.84
C PHE A 110 -7.42 3.70 -0.99
N GLU A 111 -6.48 3.30 -0.15
CA GLU A 111 -5.07 3.70 -0.27
C GLU A 111 -4.46 3.25 -1.60
N THR A 112 -4.73 2.02 -2.04
CA THR A 112 -4.23 1.56 -3.36
C THR A 112 -4.85 2.35 -4.52
N LEU A 113 -6.10 2.79 -4.41
CA LEU A 113 -6.70 3.69 -5.40
C LEU A 113 -5.95 5.01 -5.46
N LEU A 114 -5.70 5.64 -4.31
CA LEU A 114 -4.95 6.89 -4.24
C LEU A 114 -3.53 6.74 -4.78
N ASN A 115 -2.82 5.68 -4.40
CA ASN A 115 -1.46 5.41 -4.88
C ASN A 115 -1.37 5.11 -6.38
N SER A 116 -2.47 4.74 -7.04
CA SER A 116 -2.50 4.62 -8.50
C SER A 116 -2.42 5.97 -9.22
N HIS A 117 -2.72 7.08 -8.55
CA HIS A 117 -2.57 8.43 -9.08
C HIS A 117 -1.08 8.82 -9.14
N VAL A 118 -0.55 9.19 -10.31
CA VAL A 118 0.88 9.51 -10.51
C VAL A 118 1.44 10.51 -9.47
N ASN A 119 0.70 11.56 -9.14
CA ASN A 119 1.14 12.61 -8.19
C ASN A 119 0.83 12.35 -6.70
N VAL A 120 0.35 11.16 -6.31
CA VAL A 120 0.00 10.87 -4.90
C VAL A 120 0.90 9.78 -4.33
N SER A 121 1.39 9.98 -3.12
CA SER A 121 2.09 8.93 -2.35
C SER A 121 1.52 8.82 -0.93
N SER A 122 0.91 7.69 -0.62
CA SER A 122 0.45 7.28 0.72
C SER A 122 1.37 6.19 1.26
N ASN A 123 1.97 6.46 2.42
CA ASN A 123 3.06 5.69 3.00
C ASN A 123 2.63 4.48 3.86
N GLY A 124 1.38 4.02 3.77
CA GLY A 124 0.89 2.90 4.56
C GLY A 124 0.68 3.24 6.05
N GLU A 125 0.59 2.18 6.86
CA GLU A 125 0.37 2.27 8.31
C GLU A 125 1.68 2.43 9.08
N ILE A 126 2.31 3.60 8.94
CA ILE A 126 3.61 3.85 9.56
C ILE A 126 3.54 3.75 11.10
N PHE A 127 2.42 4.11 11.71
CA PHE A 127 2.22 4.09 13.17
C PHE A 127 1.79 2.73 13.72
N SER A 128 1.76 1.67 12.90
CA SER A 128 1.63 0.30 13.40
C SER A 128 2.83 -0.13 14.27
N VAL A 129 4.00 0.48 14.04
CA VAL A 129 5.22 0.28 14.84
C VAL A 129 5.16 1.08 16.12
N MET A 130 5.43 0.42 17.26
CA MET A 130 5.26 0.99 18.61
C MET A 130 6.19 2.19 18.86
N ASP A 131 7.48 2.04 18.58
CA ASP A 131 8.52 3.06 18.82
C ASP A 131 8.21 4.44 18.20
N ARG A 132 7.42 4.45 17.11
CA ARG A 132 7.03 5.67 16.39
C ARG A 132 5.90 6.43 17.09
N ARG A 133 5.21 5.79 18.04
CA ARG A 133 4.08 6.33 18.79
C ARG A 133 4.22 6.23 20.32
N ASP A 134 5.43 5.95 20.81
CA ASP A 134 5.69 5.83 22.26
C ASP A 134 5.32 7.11 23.04
N ASN A 135 5.46 8.27 22.42
CA ASN A 135 5.07 9.57 22.95
C ASN A 135 4.81 10.58 21.82
N VAL A 136 4.25 11.74 22.17
CA VAL A 136 3.96 12.84 21.23
C VAL A 136 5.19 13.23 20.41
N SER A 137 6.36 13.40 21.04
CA SER A 137 7.57 13.81 20.34
C SER A 137 8.00 12.81 19.27
N SER A 138 7.87 11.51 19.54
CA SER A 138 8.12 10.45 18.55
C SER A 138 7.12 10.51 17.38
N ILE A 139 5.85 10.80 17.67
CA ILE A 139 4.81 10.99 16.65
C ILE A 139 5.15 12.16 15.74
N ILE A 140 5.40 13.34 16.33
CA ILE A 140 5.69 14.56 15.58
C ILE A 140 6.94 14.38 14.72
N ARG A 141 8.03 13.84 15.29
CA ARG A 141 9.26 13.53 14.53
C ARG A 141 8.99 12.60 13.34
N THR A 142 8.10 11.61 13.51
CA THR A 142 7.74 10.69 12.44
C THR A 142 6.93 11.39 11.34
N LEU A 143 5.97 12.24 11.73
CA LEU A 143 5.19 13.05 10.80
C LEU A 143 6.08 14.02 10.01
N ASP A 144 7.02 14.69 10.68
CA ASP A 144 7.97 15.60 10.04
C ASP A 144 8.80 14.86 8.99
N LYS A 145 9.32 13.67 9.29
CA LYS A 145 10.05 12.86 8.30
C LYS A 145 9.20 12.55 7.07
N VAL A 146 7.94 12.14 7.25
CA VAL A 146 7.04 11.82 6.13
C VAL A 146 6.73 13.05 5.29
N TYR A 147 6.35 14.15 5.95
CA TYR A 147 5.92 15.36 5.27
C TYR A 147 7.08 16.21 4.73
N ASN A 148 8.30 16.01 5.23
CA ASN A 148 9.52 16.55 4.62
C ASN A 148 10.03 15.69 3.45
N LEU A 149 9.26 14.68 3.02
CA LEU A 149 9.63 13.70 1.98
C LEU A 149 10.90 12.91 2.29
N ASP A 150 11.26 12.79 3.56
CA ASP A 150 12.44 12.05 4.03
C ASP A 150 12.08 10.61 4.43
N TRP A 151 10.98 10.09 3.88
CA TRP A 151 10.47 8.75 4.16
C TRP A 151 10.53 7.87 2.91
N PHE A 152 11.48 6.94 2.89
CA PHE A 152 11.68 6.04 1.77
C PHE A 152 11.05 4.66 2.02
N ASN A 153 10.09 4.28 1.19
CA ASN A 153 9.44 2.97 1.21
C ASN A 153 8.95 2.57 -0.20
N SER A 154 8.22 1.47 -0.30
CA SER A 154 7.67 1.00 -1.58
C SER A 154 6.60 1.91 -2.20
N ALA A 155 6.11 2.92 -1.47
CA ALA A 155 5.15 3.91 -1.98
C ALA A 155 5.85 5.18 -2.49
N SER A 156 7.16 5.34 -2.26
CA SER A 156 7.96 6.42 -2.83
C SER A 156 7.95 6.32 -4.36
N LYS A 157 7.80 7.46 -5.03
CA LYS A 157 7.71 7.56 -6.49
C LYS A 157 8.93 8.25 -7.08
N ASN A 158 9.29 7.85 -8.29
CA ASN A 158 10.35 8.50 -9.06
C ASN A 158 9.88 9.87 -9.56
N GLU A 159 8.59 10.04 -9.79
CA GLU A 159 7.98 11.32 -10.14
C GLU A 159 7.79 12.23 -8.92
N CYS A 160 7.64 13.52 -9.15
CA CYS A 160 7.34 14.48 -8.09
C CYS A 160 5.89 14.31 -7.62
N SER A 161 5.69 14.07 -6.32
CA SER A 161 4.35 13.95 -5.74
C SER A 161 3.77 15.33 -5.44
N ALA A 162 2.51 15.56 -5.80
CA ALA A 162 1.75 16.77 -5.45
C ALA A 162 0.95 16.59 -4.14
N ALA A 163 0.74 15.35 -3.70
CA ALA A 163 0.15 15.06 -2.40
C ALA A 163 0.86 13.88 -1.72
N VAL A 164 1.21 14.04 -0.46
CA VAL A 164 1.87 13.02 0.35
C VAL A 164 1.16 12.82 1.67
N GLY A 165 1.02 11.56 2.06
CA GLY A 165 0.32 11.20 3.27
C GLY A 165 0.63 9.82 3.78
N LEU A 166 -0.21 9.38 4.70
CA LEU A 166 -0.11 8.10 5.38
C LEU A 166 -1.50 7.63 5.80
N LYS A 167 -1.58 6.36 6.18
CA LYS A 167 -2.79 5.76 6.74
C LYS A 167 -2.60 5.58 8.24
N TRP A 168 -3.56 6.04 9.03
CA TRP A 168 -3.48 6.00 10.49
C TRP A 168 -4.74 5.36 11.07
N MET A 169 -4.55 4.24 11.77
CA MET A 169 -5.65 3.60 12.48
C MET A 169 -5.92 4.29 13.81
N LEU A 170 -7.19 4.42 14.21
CA LEU A 170 -7.56 5.08 15.47
C LEU A 170 -6.86 4.48 16.70
N ASN A 171 -6.62 3.16 16.69
CA ASN A 171 -5.95 2.45 17.79
C ASN A 171 -4.41 2.43 17.68
N GLN A 172 -3.80 3.29 16.86
CA GLN A 172 -2.35 3.38 16.66
C GLN A 172 -1.79 4.71 17.17
N GLY A 173 -2.20 5.17 18.36
CA GLY A 173 -1.66 6.40 18.97
C GLY A 173 -2.38 7.69 18.58
N LEU A 174 -3.26 7.66 17.56
CA LEU A 174 -3.98 8.86 17.12
C LEU A 174 -4.92 9.40 18.19
N MET A 175 -5.61 8.50 18.90
CA MET A 175 -6.59 8.87 19.93
C MET A 175 -5.96 9.18 21.29
N ASP A 176 -4.67 8.89 21.46
CA ASP A 176 -3.96 9.05 22.74
C ASP A 176 -3.47 10.48 22.95
N TYR A 177 -3.20 11.22 21.85
CA TYR A 177 -2.67 12.59 21.86
C TYR A 177 -3.43 13.51 20.88
N PRO A 178 -4.76 13.63 21.00
CA PRO A 178 -5.57 14.31 19.99
C PRO A 178 -5.26 15.82 19.90
N GLU A 179 -4.98 16.49 21.01
CA GLU A 179 -4.76 17.95 21.04
C GLU A 179 -3.51 18.33 20.25
N GLU A 180 -2.39 17.66 20.51
CA GLU A 180 -1.10 17.94 19.87
C GLU A 180 -1.10 17.57 18.39
N ILE A 181 -1.80 16.48 18.02
CA ILE A 181 -1.94 16.06 16.62
C ILE A 181 -2.82 17.03 15.85
N VAL A 182 -3.92 17.52 16.44
CA VAL A 182 -4.79 18.54 15.84
C VAL A 182 -4.04 19.85 15.63
N GLU A 183 -3.25 20.29 16.63
CA GLU A 183 -2.38 21.46 16.49
C GLU A 183 -1.40 21.27 15.34
N TYR A 184 -0.74 20.10 15.27
CA TYR A 184 0.18 19.79 14.18
C TYR A 184 -0.50 19.82 12.81
N PHE A 185 -1.69 19.21 12.66
CA PHE A 185 -2.43 19.22 11.40
C PHE A 185 -2.81 20.63 10.96
N ASN A 186 -3.29 21.46 11.89
CA ASN A 186 -3.66 22.83 11.57
C ASN A 186 -2.43 23.69 11.20
N ARG A 187 -1.34 23.56 11.96
CA ARG A 187 -0.08 24.27 11.69
C ARG A 187 0.56 23.87 10.37
N ARG A 188 0.51 22.59 10.02
CA ARG A 188 1.14 22.02 8.82
C ARG A 188 0.16 21.83 7.66
N GLY A 189 -1.07 22.36 7.75
CA GLY A 189 -2.04 22.28 6.66
C GLY A 189 -2.40 20.84 6.24
N VAL A 190 -2.38 19.87 7.16
CA VAL A 190 -2.67 18.47 6.85
C VAL A 190 -4.16 18.28 6.64
N SER A 191 -4.50 17.64 5.52
CA SER A 191 -5.87 17.31 5.14
C SER A 191 -6.27 15.93 5.65
N ALA A 192 -7.23 15.86 6.56
CA ALA A 192 -7.70 14.60 7.14
C ALA A 192 -8.82 13.98 6.30
N VAL A 193 -8.63 12.74 5.86
CA VAL A 193 -9.64 11.94 5.17
C VAL A 193 -10.12 10.85 6.12
N PHE A 194 -11.28 11.04 6.72
CA PHE A 194 -11.93 10.01 7.52
C PHE A 194 -12.56 8.97 6.61
N LEU A 195 -12.15 7.71 6.76
CA LEU A 195 -12.74 6.59 6.04
C LEU A 195 -13.27 5.56 7.02
N PHE A 196 -14.59 5.48 7.11
CA PHE A 196 -15.28 4.52 7.97
C PHE A 196 -16.15 3.56 7.17
N ARG A 197 -16.64 2.53 7.85
CA ARG A 197 -17.59 1.57 7.30
C ARG A 197 -18.87 1.66 8.09
N ARG A 198 -19.99 1.96 7.43
CA ARG A 198 -21.30 2.11 8.11
C ARG A 198 -21.74 0.79 8.72
N ASN A 199 -21.58 -0.34 8.00
CA ASN A 199 -21.99 -1.63 8.53
C ASN A 199 -20.94 -2.19 9.53
N LEU A 200 -21.13 -1.90 10.82
CA LEU A 200 -20.21 -2.30 11.88
C LEU A 200 -20.23 -3.81 12.16
N LEU A 201 -21.37 -4.49 11.98
CA LEU A 201 -21.44 -5.95 12.08
C LEU A 201 -20.58 -6.61 10.99
N ARG A 202 -20.68 -6.13 9.75
CA ARG A 202 -19.84 -6.64 8.65
C ARG A 202 -18.36 -6.33 8.87
N ARG A 203 -18.05 -5.17 9.43
CA ARG A 203 -16.68 -4.82 9.87
C ARG A 203 -16.18 -5.85 10.88
N LEU A 204 -16.96 -6.14 11.93
CA LEU A 204 -16.62 -7.10 12.97
C LEU A 204 -16.37 -8.51 12.40
N ILE A 205 -17.25 -9.01 11.53
CA ILE A 205 -17.05 -10.30 10.84
C ILE A 205 -15.71 -10.31 10.11
N SER A 206 -15.39 -9.23 9.38
CA SER A 206 -14.12 -9.14 8.69
C SER A 206 -12.91 -9.02 9.62
N VAL A 207 -13.06 -8.45 10.82
CA VAL A 207 -12.00 -8.41 11.85
C VAL A 207 -11.73 -9.81 12.36
N LEU A 208 -12.79 -10.54 12.73
CA LEU A 208 -12.69 -11.91 13.25
C LEU A 208 -12.09 -12.87 12.21
N ALA A 209 -12.55 -12.79 10.95
CA ALA A 209 -12.01 -13.61 9.87
C ALA A 209 -10.52 -13.31 9.59
N ASN A 210 -10.12 -12.03 9.59
CA ASN A 210 -8.72 -11.66 9.43
C ASN A 210 -7.86 -12.14 10.60
N SER A 211 -8.38 -12.04 11.83
CA SER A 211 -7.68 -12.54 13.02
C SER A 211 -7.50 -14.06 12.98
N PHE A 212 -8.50 -14.79 12.51
CA PHE A 212 -8.40 -16.23 12.33
C PHE A 212 -7.32 -16.60 11.30
N ASP A 213 -7.32 -15.96 10.14
CA ASP A 213 -6.32 -16.23 9.09
C ASP A 213 -4.88 -15.91 9.52
N ARG A 214 -4.69 -14.98 10.48
CA ARG A 214 -3.36 -14.70 11.05
C ARG A 214 -2.70 -15.96 11.65
N HIS A 215 -3.51 -16.86 12.19
CA HIS A 215 -3.04 -18.11 12.79
C HIS A 215 -3.23 -19.30 11.84
N ALA A 216 -4.39 -19.40 11.21
CA ALA A 216 -4.73 -20.51 10.33
C ALA A 216 -3.96 -20.50 9.00
N LYS A 217 -3.58 -19.30 8.52
CA LYS A 217 -2.77 -19.08 7.32
C LYS A 217 -3.30 -19.88 6.11
N ILE A 218 -4.58 -19.64 5.81
CA ILE A 218 -5.39 -20.48 4.92
C ILE A 218 -4.80 -20.50 3.49
N LEU A 219 -4.14 -19.42 3.09
CA LEU A 219 -3.53 -19.29 1.76
C LEU A 219 -2.08 -19.77 1.79
N ASN A 220 -1.88 -21.07 1.58
CA ASN A 220 -0.55 -21.70 1.45
C ASN A 220 0.40 -21.38 2.63
N GLY A 221 -0.09 -21.39 3.86
CA GLY A 221 0.73 -21.11 5.03
C GLY A 221 1.13 -19.64 5.20
N THR A 222 0.50 -18.74 4.44
CA THR A 222 0.71 -17.29 4.53
C THR A 222 -0.57 -16.57 4.97
N HIS A 223 -0.45 -15.64 5.92
CA HIS A 223 -1.54 -14.72 6.25
C HIS A 223 -1.65 -13.63 5.18
N LYS A 224 -2.85 -13.40 4.65
CA LYS A 224 -3.10 -12.28 3.72
C LYS A 224 -4.29 -11.45 4.17
N SER A 225 -4.02 -10.22 4.61
CA SER A 225 -5.07 -9.28 5.00
C SER A 225 -5.84 -8.70 3.81
N HIS A 226 -5.23 -8.71 2.62
CA HIS A 226 -5.78 -8.26 1.35
C HIS A 226 -5.41 -9.26 0.24
N VAL A 227 -6.33 -9.48 -0.69
CA VAL A 227 -6.18 -10.45 -1.78
C VAL A 227 -6.38 -9.77 -3.13
N HIS A 228 -5.75 -10.33 -4.17
CA HIS A 228 -5.78 -9.78 -5.53
C HIS A 228 -6.49 -10.71 -6.53
N SER A 229 -6.88 -11.92 -6.13
CA SER A 229 -7.66 -12.84 -6.96
C SER A 229 -9.02 -13.17 -6.34
N LEU A 230 -9.98 -13.55 -7.19
CA LEU A 230 -11.30 -14.01 -6.75
C LEU A 230 -11.21 -15.34 -6.00
N GLU A 231 -10.33 -16.25 -6.43
CA GLU A 231 -10.13 -17.56 -5.80
C GLU A 231 -9.59 -17.45 -4.35
N GLU A 232 -8.62 -16.56 -4.13
CA GLU A 232 -8.11 -16.28 -2.78
C GLU A 232 -9.21 -15.67 -1.90
N ALA A 233 -9.99 -14.73 -2.45
CA ALA A 233 -11.11 -14.11 -1.76
C ALA A 233 -12.18 -15.14 -1.36
N GLU A 234 -12.56 -16.01 -2.29
CA GLU A 234 -13.52 -17.09 -2.05
C GLU A 234 -13.02 -18.04 -0.97
N THR A 235 -11.75 -18.43 -1.03
CA THR A 235 -11.12 -19.32 -0.04
C THR A 235 -11.15 -18.73 1.37
N LEU A 236 -10.76 -17.45 1.52
CA LEU A 236 -10.80 -16.78 2.83
C LEU A 236 -12.24 -16.57 3.33
N SER A 237 -13.20 -16.32 2.44
CA SER A 237 -14.60 -16.10 2.80
C SER A 237 -15.33 -17.34 3.34
N LYS A 238 -14.75 -18.54 3.18
CA LYS A 238 -15.33 -19.79 3.70
C LYS A 238 -15.36 -19.85 5.22
N TYR A 239 -14.44 -19.16 5.89
CA TYR A 239 -14.43 -19.11 7.35
C TYR A 239 -15.59 -18.27 7.88
N LYS A 240 -16.37 -18.86 8.78
CA LYS A 240 -17.51 -18.19 9.44
C LYS A 240 -17.22 -18.03 10.92
N PRO A 241 -16.95 -16.82 11.42
CA PRO A 241 -16.76 -16.61 12.85
C PRO A 241 -18.01 -16.95 13.66
N LEU A 242 -17.78 -17.45 14.88
CA LEU A 242 -18.78 -17.50 15.93
C LEU A 242 -18.75 -16.15 16.68
N ILE A 243 -19.87 -15.43 16.67
CA ILE A 243 -19.96 -14.10 17.30
C ILE A 243 -20.50 -14.25 18.71
N ASN A 244 -19.85 -13.61 19.68
CA ASN A 244 -20.35 -13.56 21.05
C ASN A 244 -21.54 -12.60 21.13
N SER A 245 -22.74 -13.15 21.16
CA SER A 245 -23.99 -12.38 21.24
C SER A 245 -24.10 -11.55 22.52
N THR A 246 -23.55 -12.03 23.64
CA THR A 246 -23.62 -11.34 24.93
C THR A 246 -22.88 -9.99 24.92
N SER A 247 -21.75 -9.90 24.21
CA SER A 247 -20.95 -8.67 24.11
C SER A 247 -21.14 -7.92 22.79
N LEU A 248 -22.03 -8.39 21.91
CA LEU A 248 -22.18 -7.83 20.57
C LEU A 248 -22.67 -6.37 20.61
N LEU A 249 -23.73 -6.08 21.37
CA LEU A 249 -24.29 -4.73 21.47
C LEU A 249 -23.27 -3.74 22.04
N SER A 250 -22.58 -4.10 23.12
CA SER A 250 -21.58 -3.24 23.74
C SER A 250 -20.41 -2.99 22.81
N SER A 251 -19.93 -4.00 22.08
CA SER A 251 -18.84 -3.85 21.10
C SER A 251 -19.22 -2.95 19.91
N LEU A 252 -20.45 -3.05 19.41
CA LEU A 252 -20.94 -2.17 18.35
C LEU A 252 -21.06 -0.72 18.84
N LYS A 253 -21.59 -0.53 20.06
CA LYS A 253 -21.72 0.78 20.70
C LYS A 253 -20.37 1.44 20.95
N GLU A 254 -19.41 0.68 21.46
CA GLU A 254 -18.04 1.16 21.69
C GLU A 254 -17.38 1.57 20.36
N THR A 255 -17.55 0.76 19.30
CA THR A 255 -17.05 1.13 17.98
C THR A 255 -17.66 2.44 17.48
N GLU A 256 -18.98 2.59 17.58
CA GLU A 256 -19.68 3.81 17.16
C GLU A 256 -19.22 5.03 17.98
N PHE A 257 -19.06 4.85 19.30
CA PHE A 257 -18.55 5.87 20.20
C PHE A 257 -17.14 6.33 19.80
N THR A 258 -16.22 5.39 19.56
CA THR A 258 -14.84 5.70 19.14
C THR A 258 -14.81 6.44 17.80
N MET A 259 -15.70 6.09 16.85
CA MET A 259 -15.83 6.84 15.58
C MET A 259 -16.28 8.29 15.83
N ALA A 260 -17.32 8.47 16.64
CA ALA A 260 -17.86 9.79 16.96
C ALA A 260 -16.85 10.64 17.73
N GLN A 261 -16.12 10.04 18.66
CA GLN A 261 -15.08 10.70 19.43
C GLN A 261 -13.93 11.17 18.53
N ALA A 262 -13.47 10.34 17.58
CA ALA A 262 -12.46 10.75 16.61
C ALA A 262 -12.91 11.95 15.76
N LEU A 263 -14.14 11.93 15.26
CA LEU A 263 -14.69 13.07 14.51
C LEU A 263 -14.79 14.33 15.37
N THR A 264 -15.09 14.17 16.67
CA THR A 264 -15.18 15.29 17.62
C THR A 264 -13.81 15.90 17.88
N TYR A 265 -12.80 15.08 18.17
CA TYR A 265 -11.44 15.56 18.45
C TYR A 265 -10.85 16.33 17.28
N PHE A 266 -11.09 15.87 16.06
CA PHE A 266 -10.50 16.44 14.85
C PHE A 266 -11.44 17.40 14.09
N ASN A 267 -12.53 17.86 14.72
CA ASN A 267 -13.55 18.68 14.08
C ASN A 267 -13.02 20.02 13.52
N SER A 268 -11.97 20.58 14.15
CA SER A 268 -11.33 21.85 13.81
C SER A 268 -10.28 21.71 12.73
N THR A 269 -9.95 20.48 12.33
CA THR A 269 -9.01 20.21 11.24
C THR A 269 -9.70 20.29 9.88
N ARG A 270 -8.94 20.55 8.82
CA ARG A 270 -9.44 20.44 7.45
C ARG A 270 -9.72 18.97 7.14
N HIS A 271 -11.00 18.57 7.13
CA HIS A 271 -11.36 17.17 6.95
C HIS A 271 -12.52 16.91 5.99
N ILE A 272 -12.56 15.69 5.45
CA ILE A 272 -13.70 15.11 4.74
C ILE A 272 -14.02 13.75 5.36
N THR A 273 -15.31 13.43 5.50
CA THR A 273 -15.77 12.13 5.99
C THR A 273 -16.39 11.31 4.87
N LEU A 274 -15.85 10.11 4.69
CA LEU A 274 -16.26 9.15 3.68
C LEU A 274 -16.66 7.85 4.34
N TYR A 275 -17.63 7.19 3.72
CA TYR A 275 -18.00 5.84 4.09
C TYR A 275 -17.71 4.89 2.93
N TYR A 276 -17.19 3.72 3.27
CA TYR A 276 -16.85 2.67 2.32
C TYR A 276 -18.02 2.34 1.37
N GLU A 277 -19.23 2.25 1.91
CA GLU A 277 -20.45 1.97 1.16
C GLU A 277 -20.71 3.04 0.08
N ASP A 278 -20.47 4.31 0.39
CA ASP A 278 -20.67 5.44 -0.53
C ASP A 278 -19.63 5.40 -1.66
N LEU A 279 -18.38 5.04 -1.36
CA LEU A 279 -17.29 4.89 -2.35
C LEU A 279 -17.52 3.73 -3.32
N ILE A 280 -18.14 2.64 -2.84
CA ILE A 280 -18.45 1.47 -3.68
C ILE A 280 -19.68 1.75 -4.56
N LYS A 281 -20.69 2.43 -4.02
CA LYS A 281 -21.94 2.73 -4.73
C LYS A 281 -21.78 3.86 -5.74
N ASN A 282 -21.02 4.90 -5.39
CA ASN A 282 -20.84 6.07 -6.23
C ASN A 282 -19.35 6.39 -6.43
N ARG A 283 -18.83 6.03 -7.61
CA ARG A 283 -17.44 6.31 -7.98
C ARG A 283 -17.11 7.80 -8.12
N THR A 284 -18.10 8.68 -8.31
CA THR A 284 -17.82 10.13 -8.36
C THR A 284 -17.29 10.65 -7.04
N LYS A 285 -17.53 9.96 -5.91
CA LYS A 285 -16.93 10.29 -4.61
C LYS A 285 -15.42 10.21 -4.59
N LEU A 286 -14.78 9.48 -5.49
CA LEU A 286 -13.33 9.51 -5.66
C LEU A 286 -12.84 10.80 -6.33
N ALA A 287 -13.67 11.46 -7.14
CA ALA A 287 -13.37 12.78 -7.67
C ALA A 287 -13.42 13.83 -6.55
N ASP A 288 -14.43 13.80 -5.69
CA ASP A 288 -14.53 14.68 -4.50
C ASP A 288 -13.26 14.60 -3.63
N VAL A 289 -12.64 13.42 -3.51
CA VAL A 289 -11.37 13.24 -2.78
C VAL A 289 -10.20 13.87 -3.51
N GLN A 290 -10.12 13.73 -4.84
CA GLN A 290 -9.06 14.36 -5.64
C GLN A 290 -9.16 15.90 -5.57
N ASP A 291 -10.38 16.43 -5.64
CA ASP A 291 -10.66 17.87 -5.42
C ASP A 291 -10.27 18.31 -4.02
N PHE A 292 -10.68 17.55 -3.00
CA PHE A 292 -10.33 17.82 -1.61
C PHE A 292 -8.81 17.80 -1.39
N LEU A 293 -8.07 16.91 -2.04
CA LEU A 293 -6.61 16.87 -1.98
C LEU A 293 -5.94 17.89 -2.92
N GLY A 294 -6.70 18.63 -3.73
CA GLY A 294 -6.18 19.63 -4.66
C GLY A 294 -5.29 19.04 -5.75
N ILE A 295 -5.57 17.80 -6.18
CA ILE A 295 -4.84 17.10 -7.24
C ILE A 295 -5.72 16.97 -8.51
N PRO A 296 -5.10 16.86 -9.70
CA PRO A 296 -5.84 16.64 -10.94
C PRO A 296 -6.69 15.37 -10.88
N HIS A 297 -7.77 15.31 -11.64
CA HIS A 297 -8.58 14.10 -11.74
C HIS A 297 -7.87 13.05 -12.59
N MET A 298 -7.81 11.83 -12.06
CA MET A 298 -7.33 10.64 -12.76
C MET A 298 -8.27 9.47 -12.48
N ASN A 299 -8.29 8.52 -13.42
CA ASN A 299 -8.94 7.23 -13.19
C ASN A 299 -8.14 6.40 -12.20
N LEU A 300 -8.63 6.30 -10.97
CA LEU A 300 -8.00 5.52 -9.92
C LEU A 300 -8.32 4.04 -10.07
N THR A 301 -7.31 3.18 -9.90
CA THR A 301 -7.44 1.72 -10.04
C THR A 301 -6.86 0.98 -8.84
N SER A 302 -7.41 -0.20 -8.54
CA SER A 302 -6.92 -1.08 -7.48
C SER A 302 -7.05 -2.52 -7.92
N ARG A 303 -6.06 -3.33 -7.53
CA ARG A 303 -6.08 -4.79 -7.72
C ARG A 303 -6.74 -5.52 -6.56
N GLN A 304 -7.09 -4.84 -5.47
CA GLN A 304 -7.67 -5.48 -4.30
C GLN A 304 -9.11 -5.94 -4.55
N VAL A 305 -9.41 -7.15 -4.10
CA VAL A 305 -10.73 -7.77 -4.23
C VAL A 305 -11.41 -7.85 -2.86
N LYS A 306 -12.72 -7.53 -2.83
CA LYS A 306 -13.54 -7.68 -1.61
C LYS A 306 -13.71 -9.16 -1.28
N ILE A 307 -13.31 -9.56 -0.07
CA ILE A 307 -13.39 -10.95 0.43
C ILE A 307 -14.85 -11.36 0.68
N HIS A 308 -15.53 -10.69 1.61
CA HIS A 308 -16.91 -11.04 1.98
C HIS A 308 -17.93 -10.32 1.08
N LYS A 309 -18.61 -11.07 0.20
CA LYS A 309 -19.70 -10.61 -0.68
C LYS A 309 -21.02 -11.30 -0.29
N GLY A 310 -22.17 -10.75 -0.68
CA GLY A 310 -23.47 -11.37 -0.40
C GLY A 310 -23.99 -11.17 1.03
N HIS A 311 -24.95 -12.00 1.45
CA HIS A 311 -25.71 -11.82 2.70
C HIS A 311 -24.88 -12.17 3.95
N LEU A 312 -25.07 -11.42 5.04
CA LEU A 312 -24.32 -11.63 6.28
C LEU A 312 -24.54 -13.02 6.91
N ARG A 313 -25.75 -13.59 6.75
CA ARG A 313 -26.06 -14.95 7.21
C ARG A 313 -25.12 -16.01 6.65
N GLU A 314 -24.52 -15.76 5.47
CA GLU A 314 -23.59 -16.70 4.84
C GLU A 314 -22.21 -16.65 5.49
N HIS A 315 -21.90 -15.59 6.24
CA HIS A 315 -20.58 -15.31 6.83
C HIS A 315 -20.55 -15.41 8.36
N ILE A 316 -21.62 -15.90 9.00
CA ILE A 316 -21.70 -16.01 10.47
C ILE A 316 -22.13 -17.43 10.84
N LYS A 317 -21.44 -18.05 11.81
CA LYS A 317 -21.75 -19.42 12.24
C LYS A 317 -23.06 -19.49 13.04
N ASN A 318 -23.29 -18.55 13.96
CA ASN A 318 -24.47 -18.47 14.82
C ASN A 318 -25.42 -17.31 14.41
N TRP A 319 -25.82 -17.28 13.13
CA TRP A 319 -26.66 -16.20 12.59
C TRP A 319 -27.96 -15.98 13.39
N ILE A 320 -28.62 -17.06 13.84
CA ILE A 320 -29.89 -16.98 14.58
C ILE A 320 -29.73 -16.13 15.85
N ASP A 321 -28.67 -16.37 16.62
CA ASP A 321 -28.42 -15.65 17.86
C ASP A 321 -28.07 -14.18 17.60
N VAL A 322 -27.24 -13.92 16.58
CA VAL A 322 -26.87 -12.56 16.18
C VAL A 322 -28.09 -11.78 15.70
N ASN A 323 -28.92 -12.39 14.86
CA ASN A 323 -30.17 -11.80 14.38
C ASN A 323 -31.10 -11.48 15.55
N LYS A 324 -31.33 -12.44 16.45
CA LYS A 324 -32.15 -12.24 17.66
C LYS A 324 -31.63 -11.11 18.55
N THR A 325 -30.31 -11.00 18.67
CA THR A 325 -29.65 -9.99 19.52
C THR A 325 -29.78 -8.58 18.97
N LEU A 326 -29.71 -8.40 17.65
CA LEU A 326 -29.77 -7.09 17.01
C LEU A 326 -31.17 -6.64 16.61
N ASN A 327 -32.08 -7.59 16.38
CA ASN A 327 -33.46 -7.31 15.99
C ASN A 327 -34.18 -6.49 17.09
N GLY A 328 -34.87 -5.41 16.69
CA GLY A 328 -35.53 -4.49 17.63
C GLY A 328 -34.58 -3.52 18.34
N THR A 329 -33.30 -3.46 17.96
CA THR A 329 -32.32 -2.51 18.49
C THR A 329 -31.94 -1.46 17.45
N ALA A 330 -31.27 -0.37 17.85
CA ALA A 330 -30.74 0.64 16.93
C ALA A 330 -29.72 0.08 15.91
N TYR A 331 -29.19 -1.13 16.15
CA TYR A 331 -28.21 -1.82 15.31
C TYR A 331 -28.84 -2.83 14.35
N GLU A 332 -30.17 -3.00 14.36
CA GLU A 332 -30.89 -3.87 13.43
C GLU A 332 -30.55 -3.55 11.96
N LYS A 333 -30.34 -2.26 11.65
CA LYS A 333 -29.89 -1.78 10.33
C LYS A 333 -28.64 -2.49 9.80
N PHE A 334 -27.78 -3.03 10.67
CA PHE A 334 -26.57 -3.74 10.24
C PHE A 334 -26.82 -5.16 9.75
N LEU A 335 -28.01 -5.73 9.98
CA LEU A 335 -28.40 -7.04 9.46
C LEU A 335 -28.66 -7.02 7.95
N GLN A 336 -28.93 -5.83 7.39
CA GLN A 336 -29.19 -5.63 5.98
C GLN A 336 -27.90 -5.64 5.14
N LEU A 337 -28.05 -5.73 3.81
CA LEU A 337 -26.93 -5.66 2.87
C LEU A 337 -26.29 -4.25 2.87
N ASP A 338 -25.03 -4.18 2.41
CA ASP A 338 -24.26 -2.93 2.32
C ASP A 338 -24.82 -1.96 1.25
N TYR A 339 -25.79 -2.38 0.42
CA TYR A 339 -26.22 -1.72 -0.82
C TYR A 339 -27.70 -1.88 -1.14
#